data_AF-A0AAW0AG01-F1
#
_entry.id   AF-A0AAW0AG01-F1
#
_cell.length_a   1.000
_cell.length_b   1.000
_cell.length_c   1.000
_cell.angle_alpha   90.00
_cell.angle_beta   90.00
_cell.angle_gamma   90.00
#
_symmetry.space_group_name_H-M   'P 1'
#
loop_
_entity.id
_entity.type
_entity.pdbx_description
1 polymer ?
#
loop_
_entity_poly.entity_id
_entity_poly.type
_entity_poly.pdbx_seq_one_letter_code
_entity_poly.pdbx_strand_id
1 'polypeptide(L)'
;MGFSFNDIPPELIYEIFAAMDPKTLLHCCSVCRLWNGTIQGSLELQYAIELLVEGMVPGSLPMGAPQALQALQASRHAWRNLKWRSKLGRKPAYGYNLIQRLSICHAWELAGGLFVQQKGGTKDLLSVVFSSGHGGDPRVTAVEKIRANELREDLRDIAIDPTQDLIVRFYASFRQGAVLVCRTISTEEYHPLASNPALELGSYRHPFRGLSMQLAGDVTKIAQWAAVASADFHLLSPRSYVLLRAPNSRAEADAGQPGQIDIFTFRAENYNDPTQLVTLLLPETVRYMPLTIPTIDLGPFIADPIPGIPFSKSNEHRICVFLLEYNFQVFFRLFVPYRYFHRYIAISGDDGESLRVPIVKWEEWGPQNSRMLSVSGRTERKDRQVHGERALS
;
A
#
# COMPACT_ATOMS: atom_id res chain seq x y z
N MET A 1 12.05 -0.28 53.80
CA MET A 1 13.10 -0.36 52.77
C MET A 1 12.40 -0.28 51.43
N GLY A 2 12.70 0.72 50.60
CA GLY A 2 12.15 0.80 49.25
C GLY A 2 13.01 -0.04 48.32
N PHE A 3 12.40 -1.02 47.63
CA PHE A 3 13.07 -1.73 46.55
C PHE A 3 13.28 -0.75 45.39
N SER A 4 14.53 -0.56 44.95
CA SER A 4 14.82 0.19 43.74
C SER A 4 14.69 -0.73 42.53
N PHE A 5 14.19 -0.22 41.42
CA PHE A 5 14.19 -0.97 40.15
C PHE A 5 15.61 -1.36 39.71
N ASN A 6 16.63 -0.63 40.17
CA ASN A 6 18.03 -0.94 39.90
C ASN A 6 18.56 -2.14 40.71
N ASP A 7 17.81 -2.64 41.69
CA ASP A 7 18.15 -3.83 42.47
C ASP A 7 17.70 -5.13 41.76
N ILE A 8 17.00 -5.01 40.63
CA ILE A 8 16.54 -6.13 39.81
C ILE A 8 17.74 -6.70 39.01
N PRO A 9 17.92 -8.04 38.96
CA PRO A 9 18.91 -8.66 38.09
C PRO A 9 18.80 -8.23 36.61
N PRO A 10 19.92 -7.99 35.91
CA PRO A 10 19.92 -7.53 34.52
C PRO A 10 19.11 -8.41 33.56
N GLU A 11 19.02 -9.72 33.82
CA GLU A 11 18.25 -10.68 33.02
C GLU A 11 16.75 -10.38 33.09
N LEU A 12 16.24 -10.02 34.28
CA LEU A 12 14.84 -9.64 34.44
C LEU A 12 14.54 -8.27 33.84
N ILE A 13 15.49 -7.33 33.89
CA ILE A 13 15.37 -6.04 33.20
C ILE A 13 15.28 -6.27 31.69
N TYR A 14 16.10 -7.18 31.15
CA TYR A 14 16.02 -7.58 29.74
C TYR A 14 14.66 -8.18 29.38
N GLU A 15 14.14 -9.14 30.16
CA GLU A 15 12.83 -9.75 29.91
C GLU A 15 11.70 -8.70 29.92
N ILE A 16 11.76 -7.72 30.84
CA ILE A 16 10.83 -6.59 30.86
C ILE A 16 10.93 -5.78 29.57
N PHE A 17 12.14 -5.46 29.11
CA PHE A 17 12.35 -4.71 27.87
C PHE A 17 11.95 -5.52 26.63
N ALA A 18 12.18 -6.84 26.60
CA ALA A 18 11.78 -7.70 25.50
C ALA A 18 10.25 -7.75 25.31
N ALA A 19 9.48 -7.49 26.37
CA ALA A 19 8.03 -7.39 26.33
C ALA A 19 7.49 -5.98 25.97
N MET A 20 8.35 -4.96 25.86
CA MET A 20 7.95 -3.58 25.54
C MET A 20 7.95 -3.33 24.03
N ASP A 21 7.13 -2.36 23.58
CA ASP A 21 7.19 -1.91 22.20
C ASP A 21 8.46 -1.07 21.93
N PRO A 22 8.97 -1.05 20.68
CA PRO A 22 10.25 -0.40 20.41
C PRO A 22 10.25 1.13 20.60
N LYS A 23 9.09 1.81 20.61
CA LYS A 23 9.05 3.26 20.92
C LYS A 23 9.29 3.47 22.40
N THR A 24 8.68 2.65 23.25
CA THR A 24 8.91 2.66 24.69
C THR A 24 10.36 2.34 25.02
N LEU A 25 11.00 1.40 24.31
CA LEU A 25 12.42 1.11 24.46
C LEU A 25 13.32 2.32 24.18
N LEU A 26 13.03 3.09 23.14
CA LEU A 26 13.76 4.32 22.84
C LEU A 26 13.66 5.36 23.97
N HIS A 27 12.50 5.44 24.65
CA HIS A 27 12.35 6.27 25.85
C HIS A 27 13.13 5.70 27.03
N CYS A 28 13.12 4.37 27.24
CA CYS A 28 13.90 3.73 28.30
C CYS A 28 15.41 4.00 28.18
N CYS A 29 15.94 4.12 26.95
CA CYS A 29 17.34 4.50 26.71
C CYS A 29 17.74 5.87 27.31
N SER A 30 16.79 6.79 27.54
CA SER A 30 17.08 8.11 28.11
C SER A 30 16.90 8.20 29.63
N VAL A 31 16.42 7.13 30.29
CA VAL A 31 16.15 7.12 31.73
C VAL A 31 17.43 7.01 32.56
N CYS A 32 18.27 6.00 32.29
CA CYS A 32 19.55 5.83 33.00
C CYS A 32 20.57 5.03 32.19
N ARG A 33 21.85 5.05 32.63
CA ARG A 33 22.95 4.34 31.94
C ARG A 33 22.80 2.82 31.97
N LEU A 34 22.23 2.27 33.04
CA LEU A 34 22.00 0.82 33.16
C LEU A 34 21.02 0.37 32.07
N TRP A 35 19.87 1.03 31.95
CA TRP A 35 18.84 0.69 30.97
C TRP A 35 19.33 0.84 29.54
N ASN A 36 19.98 1.96 29.25
CA ASN A 36 20.63 2.16 27.96
C ASN A 36 21.68 1.07 27.69
N GLY A 37 22.52 0.73 28.68
CA GLY A 37 23.51 -0.34 28.58
C GLY A 37 22.89 -1.70 28.28
N THR A 38 21.80 -2.06 28.94
CA THR A 38 21.05 -3.31 28.68
C THR A 38 20.47 -3.34 27.27
N ILE A 39 19.82 -2.25 26.84
CA ILE A 39 19.21 -2.17 25.50
C ILE A 39 20.28 -2.17 24.40
N GLN A 40 21.38 -1.43 24.57
CA GLN A 40 22.49 -1.39 23.63
C GLN A 40 23.34 -2.67 23.65
N GLY A 41 23.27 -3.46 24.72
CA GLY A 41 23.96 -4.75 24.85
C GLY A 41 23.24 -5.91 24.19
N SER A 42 21.93 -5.79 23.92
CA SER A 42 21.13 -6.83 23.27
C SER A 42 20.92 -6.54 21.78
N LEU A 43 21.30 -7.51 20.94
CA LEU A 43 21.08 -7.43 19.49
C LEU A 43 19.61 -7.62 19.13
N GLU A 44 18.85 -8.35 19.95
CA GLU A 44 17.41 -8.55 19.82
C GLU A 44 16.65 -7.22 20.00
N LEU A 45 16.93 -6.50 21.09
CA LEU A 45 16.31 -5.19 21.36
C LEU A 45 16.74 -4.15 20.32
N GLN A 46 18.02 -4.14 19.94
CA GLN A 46 18.49 -3.28 18.84
C GLN A 46 17.81 -3.60 17.52
N TYR A 47 17.62 -4.88 17.18
CA TYR A 47 16.92 -5.27 15.96
C TYR A 47 15.48 -4.78 15.94
N ALA A 48 14.74 -4.92 17.06
CA ALA A 48 13.38 -4.41 17.18
C ALA A 48 13.30 -2.88 16.99
N ILE A 49 14.23 -2.13 17.59
CA ILE A 49 14.35 -0.67 17.41
C ILE A 49 14.65 -0.33 15.94
N GLU A 50 15.59 -1.02 15.32
CA GLU A 50 16.03 -0.73 13.94
C GLU A 50 14.93 -1.04 12.91
N LEU A 51 14.12 -2.08 13.15
CA LEU A 51 12.92 -2.36 12.36
C LEU A 51 11.91 -1.21 12.43
N LEU A 52 11.63 -0.70 13.65
CA LEU A 52 10.74 0.45 13.84
C LEU A 52 11.26 1.67 13.07
N VAL A 53 12.56 1.98 13.19
CA VAL A 53 13.19 3.12 12.50
C VAL A 53 13.06 3.01 10.97
N GLU A 54 13.07 1.80 10.41
CA GLU A 54 12.91 1.57 8.96
C GLU A 54 11.45 1.39 8.50
N GLY A 55 10.48 1.46 9.42
CA GLY A 55 9.08 1.16 9.15
C GLY A 55 8.89 -0.28 8.65
N MET A 56 9.60 -1.22 9.26
CA MET A 56 9.60 -2.64 8.92
C MET A 56 9.06 -3.48 10.07
N VAL A 57 8.62 -4.69 9.75
CA VAL A 57 8.25 -5.73 10.70
C VAL A 57 9.14 -6.95 10.51
N PRO A 58 9.32 -7.79 11.54
CA PRO A 58 10.00 -9.08 11.39
C PRO A 58 9.34 -9.90 10.28
N GLY A 59 10.16 -10.58 9.49
CA GLY A 59 9.71 -11.50 8.46
C GLY A 59 9.54 -12.91 8.99
N SER A 60 9.14 -13.84 8.13
CA SER A 60 8.89 -15.23 8.54
C SER A 60 10.16 -16.10 8.55
N LEU A 61 11.30 -15.58 8.06
CA LEU A 61 12.54 -16.35 8.00
C LEU A 61 13.12 -16.50 9.41
N PRO A 62 13.30 -17.74 9.94
CA PRO A 62 13.90 -17.96 11.24
C PRO A 62 15.38 -17.58 11.20
N MET A 63 15.68 -16.34 11.58
CA MET A 63 17.02 -15.78 11.57
C MET A 63 17.31 -15.23 12.97
N GLY A 64 18.50 -15.50 13.49
CA GLY A 64 18.95 -14.88 14.74
C GLY A 64 18.99 -13.36 14.61
N ALA A 65 18.71 -12.65 15.70
CA ALA A 65 18.75 -11.18 15.73
C ALA A 65 20.06 -10.58 15.17
N PRO A 66 21.26 -11.15 15.42
CA PRO A 66 22.50 -10.62 14.86
C PRO A 66 22.52 -10.62 13.32
N GLN A 67 22.13 -11.74 12.71
CA GLN A 67 22.10 -11.88 11.25
C GLN A 67 21.00 -11.02 10.64
N ALA A 68 19.84 -10.94 11.29
CA ALA A 68 18.71 -10.14 10.83
C ALA A 68 19.03 -8.64 10.86
N LEU A 69 19.67 -8.17 11.94
CA LEU A 69 20.15 -6.81 12.07
C LEU A 69 21.22 -6.48 11.02
N GLN A 70 22.18 -7.38 10.79
CA GLN A 70 23.18 -7.20 9.74
C GLN A 70 22.53 -7.11 8.35
N ALA A 71 21.53 -7.95 8.06
CA ALA A 71 20.79 -7.92 6.80
C ALA A 71 20.02 -6.60 6.62
N LEU A 72 19.41 -6.10 7.69
CA LEU A 72 18.68 -4.82 7.70
C LEU A 72 19.62 -3.64 7.44
N GLN A 73 20.76 -3.60 8.13
CA GLN A 73 21.80 -2.58 7.94
C GLN A 73 22.37 -2.62 6.52
N ALA A 74 22.63 -3.81 5.98
CA ALA A 74 23.11 -3.97 4.60
C ALA A 74 22.06 -3.48 3.59
N SER A 75 20.77 -3.77 3.80
CA SER A 75 19.66 -3.28 2.98
C SER A 75 19.58 -1.75 3.02
N ARG A 76 19.61 -1.15 4.22
CA ARG A 76 19.64 0.30 4.44
C ARG A 76 20.81 0.96 3.70
N HIS A 77 22.01 0.40 3.84
CA HIS A 77 23.22 0.91 3.17
C HIS A 77 23.10 0.83 1.66
N ALA A 78 22.57 -0.28 1.13
CA ALA A 78 22.35 -0.44 -0.30
C ALA A 78 21.39 0.61 -0.86
N TRP A 79 20.26 0.85 -0.19
CA TRP A 79 19.29 1.88 -0.59
C TRP A 79 19.84 3.30 -0.51
N ARG A 80 20.58 3.64 0.56
CA ARG A 80 21.17 4.99 0.72
C ARG A 80 22.21 5.31 -0.34
N ASN A 81 22.94 4.31 -0.80
CA ASN A 81 24.02 4.48 -1.77
C ASN A 81 23.63 4.01 -3.18
N LEU A 82 22.36 3.70 -3.41
CA LEU A 82 21.83 3.13 -4.66
C LEU A 82 22.70 1.97 -5.18
N LYS A 83 23.18 1.10 -4.27
CA LYS A 83 23.99 -0.08 -4.61
C LYS A 83 23.08 -1.22 -5.03
N TRP A 84 22.81 -1.27 -6.32
CA TRP A 84 22.07 -2.37 -6.95
C TRP A 84 22.90 -3.65 -6.91
N ARG A 85 22.31 -4.74 -6.41
CA ARG A 85 22.95 -6.07 -6.43
C ARG A 85 23.04 -6.64 -7.84
N SER A 86 21.94 -6.50 -8.55
CA SER A 86 21.83 -6.90 -9.94
C SER A 86 21.05 -5.84 -10.68
N LYS A 87 21.47 -5.59 -11.92
CA LYS A 87 20.64 -4.94 -12.91
C LYS A 87 20.13 -6.07 -13.78
N LEU A 88 18.82 -6.17 -13.95
CA LEU A 88 18.24 -6.98 -15.02
C LEU A 88 18.59 -6.32 -16.36
N GLY A 89 19.85 -6.45 -16.78
CA GLY A 89 20.46 -5.78 -17.92
C GLY A 89 20.12 -6.42 -19.28
N ARG A 90 19.10 -7.27 -19.34
CA ARG A 90 18.71 -7.90 -20.60
C ARG A 90 17.68 -7.02 -21.30
N LYS A 91 17.98 -6.63 -22.53
CA LYS A 91 16.95 -6.65 -23.59
C LYS A 91 16.32 -8.04 -23.47
N PRO A 92 15.06 -8.20 -23.05
CA PRO A 92 14.48 -9.53 -22.98
C PRO A 92 14.65 -10.17 -24.37
N ALA A 93 14.76 -11.50 -24.44
CA ALA A 93 15.01 -12.25 -25.68
C ALA A 93 14.03 -11.93 -26.84
N TYR A 94 13.00 -11.13 -26.57
CA TYR A 94 12.01 -10.60 -27.49
C TYR A 94 12.25 -9.16 -27.98
N GLY A 95 13.34 -8.47 -27.60
CA GLY A 95 13.69 -7.16 -28.16
C GLY A 95 12.92 -5.95 -27.62
N TYR A 96 12.09 -6.09 -26.59
CA TYR A 96 11.23 -5.02 -26.08
C TYR A 96 11.62 -4.61 -24.64
N ASN A 97 11.81 -3.32 -24.34
CA ASN A 97 12.08 -2.87 -22.97
C ASN A 97 10.87 -3.15 -22.07
N LEU A 98 11.07 -3.86 -20.94
CA LEU A 98 10.02 -4.23 -19.95
C LEU A 98 9.14 -3.03 -19.54
N ILE A 99 9.75 -1.83 -19.51
CA ILE A 99 9.12 -0.58 -19.12
C ILE A 99 8.33 0.07 -20.28
N GLN A 100 8.78 -0.05 -21.54
CA GLN A 100 8.17 0.69 -22.67
C GLN A 100 6.75 0.24 -23.03
N ARG A 101 6.33 -0.97 -22.64
CA ARG A 101 4.96 -1.48 -22.84
C ARG A 101 4.02 -1.32 -21.64
N LEU A 102 4.45 -0.74 -20.52
CA LEU A 102 3.51 -0.29 -19.48
C LEU A 102 2.48 0.71 -20.04
N SER A 103 2.79 1.36 -21.17
CA SER A 103 1.87 2.22 -21.93
C SER A 103 0.67 1.48 -22.53
N ILE A 104 0.79 0.18 -22.87
CA ILE A 104 -0.24 -0.60 -23.61
C ILE A 104 -0.88 -1.69 -22.74
N CYS A 105 -0.20 -2.15 -21.68
CA CYS A 105 -0.76 -3.15 -20.79
C CYS A 105 -1.62 -2.50 -19.69
N HIS A 106 -2.89 -2.89 -19.63
CA HIS A 106 -3.84 -2.36 -18.64
C HIS A 106 -3.71 -3.04 -17.27
N ALA A 107 -3.24 -4.29 -17.23
CA ALA A 107 -3.18 -5.10 -16.02
C ALA A 107 -1.74 -5.42 -15.61
N TRP A 108 -1.30 -4.82 -14.50
CA TRP A 108 -0.04 -5.13 -13.83
C TRP A 108 -0.13 -4.77 -12.35
N GLU A 109 0.67 -5.46 -11.54
CA GLU A 109 0.75 -5.26 -10.10
C GLU A 109 2.17 -5.56 -9.60
N LEU A 110 2.60 -4.89 -8.53
CA LEU A 110 3.88 -5.16 -7.84
C LEU A 110 3.66 -5.24 -6.32
N ALA A 111 3.62 -6.43 -5.74
CA ALA A 111 3.40 -6.57 -4.30
C ALA A 111 4.44 -7.49 -3.70
N GLY A 112 4.97 -7.11 -2.53
CA GLY A 112 5.94 -7.94 -1.81
C GLY A 112 7.17 -8.39 -2.60
N GLY A 113 7.66 -7.57 -3.54
CA GLY A 113 8.78 -7.95 -4.41
C GLY A 113 8.40 -8.89 -5.57
N LEU A 114 7.13 -9.24 -5.74
CA LEU A 114 6.60 -9.91 -6.91
C LEU A 114 5.99 -8.89 -7.86
N PHE A 115 6.48 -8.83 -9.11
CA PHE A 115 5.84 -8.10 -10.20
C PHE A 115 5.10 -9.05 -11.12
N VAL A 116 3.85 -8.74 -11.43
CA VAL A 116 3.02 -9.47 -12.38
C VAL A 116 2.52 -8.50 -13.44
N GLN A 117 2.61 -8.88 -14.71
CA GLN A 117 2.13 -8.07 -15.82
C GLN A 117 1.55 -8.95 -16.92
N GLN A 118 0.42 -8.54 -17.50
CA GLN A 118 -0.06 -9.16 -18.72
C GLN A 118 0.83 -8.80 -19.92
N LYS A 119 1.25 -9.80 -20.70
CA LYS A 119 2.02 -9.55 -21.93
C LYS A 119 1.11 -8.91 -22.98
N GLY A 120 1.49 -7.72 -23.47
CA GLY A 120 0.67 -6.96 -24.42
C GLY A 120 0.35 -7.75 -25.69
N GLY A 121 -0.94 -7.86 -26.02
CA GLY A 121 -1.42 -8.61 -27.17
C GLY A 121 -1.51 -10.13 -26.97
N THR A 122 -1.18 -10.64 -25.77
CA THR A 122 -1.42 -12.05 -25.41
C THR A 122 -2.22 -12.15 -24.11
N LYS A 123 -2.65 -13.36 -23.79
CA LYS A 123 -3.29 -13.69 -22.51
C LYS A 123 -2.28 -14.17 -21.47
N ASP A 124 -0.99 -14.18 -21.81
CA ASP A 124 0.03 -14.69 -20.91
C ASP A 124 0.36 -13.64 -19.85
N LEU A 125 0.66 -14.11 -18.64
CA LEU A 125 1.28 -13.26 -17.63
C LEU A 125 2.79 -13.41 -17.66
N LEU A 126 3.47 -12.35 -17.24
CA LEU A 126 4.87 -12.36 -16.88
C LEU A 126 4.92 -12.12 -15.37
N SER A 127 5.53 -13.05 -14.64
CA SER A 127 5.87 -12.84 -13.24
C SER A 127 7.38 -12.61 -13.10
N VAL A 128 7.77 -11.73 -12.19
CA VAL A 128 9.18 -11.49 -11.84
C VAL A 128 9.27 -11.40 -10.33
N VAL A 129 10.04 -12.30 -9.71
CA VAL A 129 10.34 -12.22 -8.28
C VAL A 129 11.64 -11.47 -8.10
N PHE A 130 11.55 -10.28 -7.52
CA PHE A 130 12.70 -9.51 -7.07
C PHE A 130 13.18 -10.07 -5.75
N SER A 131 14.39 -10.63 -5.75
CA SER A 131 15.03 -11.06 -4.52
C SER A 131 15.19 -9.87 -3.57
N SER A 132 14.58 -9.95 -2.39
CA SER A 132 14.57 -8.91 -1.34
C SER A 132 15.94 -8.60 -0.72
N GLY A 133 17.04 -8.99 -1.36
CA GLY A 133 18.39 -8.68 -0.92
C GLY A 133 19.04 -9.75 -0.04
N HIS A 134 18.51 -10.97 0.02
CA HIS A 134 19.05 -12.03 0.92
C HIS A 134 19.78 -13.18 0.20
N GLY A 135 20.42 -12.85 -0.93
CA GLY A 135 21.46 -13.72 -1.52
C GLY A 135 21.02 -14.58 -2.71
N GLY A 136 19.75 -14.53 -3.11
CA GLY A 136 19.32 -15.10 -4.39
C GLY A 136 19.43 -14.09 -5.53
N ASP A 137 19.92 -14.52 -6.70
CA ASP A 137 19.71 -13.76 -7.94
C ASP A 137 18.21 -13.57 -8.21
N PRO A 138 17.77 -12.46 -8.83
CA PRO A 138 16.37 -12.27 -9.21
C PRO A 138 15.90 -13.48 -10.02
N ARG A 139 14.84 -14.14 -9.57
CA ARG A 139 14.25 -15.25 -10.30
C ARG A 139 13.18 -14.69 -11.22
N VAL A 140 13.54 -14.57 -12.49
CA VAL A 140 12.55 -14.37 -13.56
C VAL A 140 11.95 -15.73 -13.88
N THR A 141 10.93 -16.11 -13.15
CA THR A 141 10.06 -17.22 -13.54
C THR A 141 9.10 -16.67 -14.58
N ALA A 142 9.36 -16.94 -15.86
CA ALA A 142 8.35 -16.72 -16.89
C ALA A 142 7.19 -17.67 -16.58
N VAL A 143 6.22 -17.19 -15.81
CA VAL A 143 4.99 -17.94 -15.53
C VAL A 143 4.22 -18.11 -16.83
N GLU A 144 3.60 -19.27 -16.90
CA GLU A 144 3.18 -20.01 -18.07
C GLU A 144 2.22 -19.26 -19.00
N LYS A 145 2.08 -19.82 -20.21
CA LYS A 145 0.95 -19.52 -21.06
C LYS A 145 -0.31 -19.90 -20.31
N ILE A 146 -1.16 -18.92 -19.98
CA ILE A 146 -2.53 -19.24 -19.56
C ILE A 146 -3.10 -20.13 -20.67
N ARG A 147 -3.59 -21.32 -20.32
CA ARG A 147 -4.21 -22.23 -21.30
C ARG A 147 -5.27 -21.42 -22.04
N ALA A 148 -5.02 -21.16 -23.33
CA ALA A 148 -5.76 -20.17 -24.14
C ALA A 148 -7.28 -20.39 -24.20
N ASN A 149 -7.74 -21.56 -23.74
CA ASN A 149 -9.10 -22.04 -23.83
C ASN A 149 -9.97 -21.68 -22.61
N GLU A 150 -9.40 -21.29 -21.47
CA GLU A 150 -10.19 -21.10 -20.24
C GLU A 150 -10.88 -19.73 -20.14
N LEU A 151 -10.38 -18.70 -20.82
CA LEU A 151 -10.92 -17.35 -20.69
C LEU A 151 -11.03 -16.68 -22.04
N ARG A 152 -12.26 -16.50 -22.54
CA ARG A 152 -12.58 -15.71 -23.75
C ARG A 152 -12.55 -14.20 -23.51
N GLU A 153 -12.29 -13.78 -22.27
CA GLU A 153 -12.53 -12.41 -21.80
C GLU A 153 -11.26 -11.56 -21.74
N ASP A 154 -11.45 -10.24 -21.79
CA ASP A 154 -10.39 -9.25 -21.67
C ASP A 154 -10.01 -9.09 -20.18
N LEU A 155 -8.79 -9.47 -19.82
CA LEU A 155 -8.21 -9.15 -18.52
C LEU A 155 -8.07 -7.63 -18.39
N ARG A 156 -8.70 -7.05 -17.37
CA ARG A 156 -8.73 -5.59 -17.16
C ARG A 156 -7.79 -5.14 -16.07
N ASP A 157 -7.67 -5.90 -14.99
CA ASP A 157 -6.77 -5.57 -13.88
C ASP A 157 -6.33 -6.83 -13.12
N ILE A 158 -5.25 -6.68 -12.34
CA ILE A 158 -4.69 -7.73 -11.48
C ILE A 158 -4.42 -7.10 -10.12
N ALA A 159 -4.69 -7.85 -9.05
CA ALA A 159 -4.22 -7.55 -7.71
C ALA A 159 -3.59 -8.82 -7.14
N ILE A 160 -2.51 -8.70 -6.38
CA ILE A 160 -1.77 -9.84 -5.85
C ILE A 160 -1.45 -9.64 -4.37
N ASP A 161 -1.49 -10.73 -3.61
CA ASP A 161 -0.93 -10.82 -2.26
C ASP A 161 -0.04 -12.09 -2.20
N PRO A 162 1.29 -11.94 -2.35
CA PRO A 162 2.22 -13.06 -2.33
C PRO A 162 2.24 -13.82 -1.01
N THR A 163 1.73 -13.23 0.07
CA THR A 163 1.82 -13.80 1.42
C THR A 163 0.74 -14.82 1.70
N GLN A 164 -0.35 -14.70 0.94
CA GLN A 164 -1.42 -15.68 0.89
C GLN A 164 -1.30 -16.58 -0.35
N ASP A 165 -0.22 -16.48 -1.13
CA ASP A 165 -0.11 -17.10 -2.45
C ASP A 165 -1.29 -16.73 -3.38
N LEU A 166 -1.82 -15.51 -3.29
CA LEU A 166 -3.08 -15.12 -3.94
C LEU A 166 -2.87 -14.16 -5.12
N ILE A 167 -3.44 -14.50 -6.27
CA ILE A 167 -3.64 -13.58 -7.41
C ILE A 167 -5.14 -13.49 -7.72
N VAL A 168 -5.64 -12.26 -7.75
CA VAL A 168 -6.99 -11.93 -8.17
C VAL A 168 -6.94 -11.32 -9.55
N ARG A 169 -7.74 -11.87 -10.47
CA ARG A 169 -7.84 -11.40 -11.85
C ARG A 169 -9.24 -10.90 -12.11
N PHE A 170 -9.33 -9.71 -12.68
CA PHE A 170 -10.61 -9.13 -13.06
C PHE A 170 -10.76 -9.16 -14.58
N TYR A 171 -11.70 -9.98 -15.04
CA TYR A 171 -12.08 -10.09 -16.43
C TYR A 171 -13.38 -9.33 -16.66
N ALA A 172 -13.47 -8.56 -17.75
CA ALA A 172 -14.72 -7.90 -18.09
C ALA A 172 -14.92 -7.78 -19.60
N SER A 173 -16.11 -8.20 -20.03
CA SER A 173 -16.58 -8.16 -21.41
C SER A 173 -17.98 -7.56 -21.46
N PHE A 174 -18.20 -6.69 -22.45
CA PHE A 174 -19.51 -6.09 -22.71
C PHE A 174 -20.65 -7.09 -22.89
N ARG A 175 -20.33 -8.30 -23.36
CA ARG A 175 -21.33 -9.33 -23.69
C ARG A 175 -21.55 -10.34 -22.57
N GLN A 176 -20.52 -10.59 -21.77
CA GLN A 176 -20.48 -11.71 -20.81
C GLN A 176 -20.54 -11.24 -19.35
N GLY A 177 -20.42 -9.94 -19.10
CA GLY A 177 -20.39 -9.39 -17.76
C GLY A 177 -18.96 -9.25 -17.26
N ALA A 178 -18.78 -9.32 -15.94
CA ALA A 178 -17.46 -9.35 -15.33
C ALA A 178 -17.33 -10.48 -14.33
N VAL A 179 -16.11 -11.00 -14.22
CA VAL A 179 -15.75 -12.12 -13.36
C VAL A 179 -14.48 -11.78 -12.61
N LEU A 180 -14.50 -12.01 -11.29
CA LEU A 180 -13.31 -12.07 -10.46
C LEU A 180 -12.86 -13.51 -10.31
N VAL A 181 -11.59 -13.78 -10.60
CA VAL A 181 -11.01 -15.12 -10.48
C VAL A 181 -9.86 -15.08 -9.48
N CYS A 182 -9.99 -15.85 -8.40
CA CYS A 182 -8.98 -16.02 -7.37
C CYS A 182 -8.19 -17.31 -7.64
N ARG A 183 -6.87 -17.17 -7.84
CA ARG A 183 -5.97 -18.30 -8.08
C ARG A 183 -4.75 -18.23 -7.17
N THR A 184 -4.07 -19.35 -7.05
CA THR A 184 -2.75 -19.41 -6.42
C THR A 184 -1.71 -18.76 -7.34
N ILE A 185 -0.73 -18.04 -6.79
CA ILE A 185 0.40 -17.52 -7.59
C ILE A 185 1.33 -18.68 -7.96
N SER A 186 1.53 -19.63 -7.05
CA SER A 186 2.50 -20.71 -7.20
C SER A 186 2.08 -21.81 -8.18
N THR A 187 0.80 -22.21 -8.17
CA THR A 187 0.28 -23.32 -9.00
C THR A 187 -0.70 -22.89 -10.08
N GLU A 188 -1.15 -21.62 -10.07
CA GLU A 188 -2.20 -21.12 -10.96
C GLU A 188 -3.54 -21.86 -10.84
N GLU A 189 -3.74 -22.65 -9.78
CA GLU A 189 -5.00 -23.34 -9.51
C GLU A 189 -5.98 -22.41 -8.80
N TYR A 190 -7.26 -22.77 -8.74
CA TYR A 190 -8.21 -22.00 -7.95
C TYR A 190 -7.76 -21.93 -6.48
N HIS A 191 -7.85 -20.74 -5.90
CA HIS A 191 -7.34 -20.52 -4.56
C HIS A 191 -8.11 -21.39 -3.54
N PRO A 192 -7.46 -22.26 -2.76
CA PRO A 192 -8.15 -23.28 -1.95
C PRO A 192 -8.98 -22.70 -0.80
N LEU A 193 -8.66 -21.48 -0.35
CA LEU A 193 -9.42 -20.77 0.68
C LEU A 193 -10.60 -19.96 0.13
N ALA A 194 -10.71 -19.81 -1.20
CA ALA A 194 -11.81 -19.06 -1.78
C ALA A 194 -13.07 -19.94 -1.81
N SER A 195 -14.09 -19.59 -1.03
CA SER A 195 -15.38 -20.30 -1.05
C SER A 195 -16.04 -20.25 -2.45
N ASN A 196 -15.82 -19.15 -3.17
CA ASN A 196 -16.13 -19.05 -4.59
C ASN A 196 -14.90 -18.48 -5.33
N PRO A 197 -14.10 -19.34 -6.00
CA PRO A 197 -12.88 -18.89 -6.67
C PRO A 197 -13.15 -18.16 -8.00
N ALA A 198 -14.39 -18.15 -8.48
CA ALA A 198 -14.82 -17.43 -9.68
C ALA A 198 -16.15 -16.71 -9.41
N LEU A 199 -16.07 -15.44 -9.00
CA LEU A 199 -17.24 -14.65 -8.65
C LEU A 199 -17.75 -13.89 -9.88
N GLU A 200 -18.91 -14.30 -10.40
CA GLU A 200 -19.63 -13.55 -11.42
C GLU A 200 -20.28 -12.31 -10.80
N LEU A 201 -19.99 -11.14 -11.35
CA LEU A 201 -20.52 -9.87 -10.86
C LEU A 201 -21.71 -9.37 -11.71
N GLY A 202 -22.17 -10.20 -12.65
CA GLY A 202 -23.30 -9.92 -13.53
C GLY A 202 -22.96 -9.04 -14.74
N SER A 203 -24.02 -8.69 -15.49
CA SER A 203 -23.91 -7.82 -16.66
C SER A 203 -23.86 -6.35 -16.25
N TYR A 204 -22.92 -5.60 -16.83
CA TYR A 204 -22.77 -4.17 -16.57
C TYR A 204 -23.35 -3.37 -17.73
N ARG A 205 -24.19 -2.38 -17.41
CA ARG A 205 -24.85 -1.55 -18.43
C ARG A 205 -23.95 -0.50 -19.07
N HIS A 206 -22.75 -0.28 -18.53
CA HIS A 206 -21.88 0.82 -18.98
C HIS A 206 -20.46 0.35 -19.31
N PRO A 207 -19.85 0.87 -20.40
CA PRO A 207 -18.43 0.68 -20.69
C PRO A 207 -17.57 1.12 -19.50
N PHE A 208 -16.69 0.23 -19.04
CA PHE A 208 -15.61 0.59 -18.14
C PHE A 208 -14.71 1.62 -18.84
N ARG A 209 -14.82 2.90 -18.48
CA ARG A 209 -13.86 3.93 -18.92
C ARG A 209 -12.60 3.94 -18.09
N GLY A 210 -12.72 3.54 -16.82
CA GLY A 210 -11.60 3.16 -15.98
C GLY A 210 -12.10 2.23 -14.90
N LEU A 211 -11.18 1.39 -14.44
CA LEU A 211 -11.39 0.46 -13.36
C LEU A 211 -10.07 0.34 -12.60
N SER A 212 -10.15 0.26 -11.29
CA SER A 212 -9.05 -0.21 -10.46
C SER A 212 -9.54 -1.31 -9.55
N MET A 213 -8.66 -2.27 -9.33
CA MET A 213 -8.81 -3.32 -8.35
C MET A 213 -7.72 -3.19 -7.31
N GLN A 214 -8.07 -3.40 -6.05
CA GLN A 214 -7.13 -3.43 -4.94
C GLN A 214 -7.47 -4.61 -4.02
N LEU A 215 -6.45 -5.14 -3.39
CA LEU A 215 -6.53 -6.26 -2.46
C LEU A 215 -5.97 -5.81 -1.10
N ALA A 216 -6.68 -6.13 -0.03
CA ALA A 216 -6.20 -5.96 1.34
C ALA A 216 -6.69 -7.11 2.21
N GLY A 217 -5.79 -8.02 2.58
CA GLY A 217 -6.19 -9.24 3.30
C GLY A 217 -7.06 -10.13 2.42
N ASP A 218 -8.23 -10.47 2.93
CA ASP A 218 -9.28 -11.25 2.27
C ASP A 218 -10.28 -10.37 1.49
N VAL A 219 -10.10 -9.05 1.48
CA VAL A 219 -11.02 -8.12 0.83
C VAL A 219 -10.46 -7.65 -0.50
N THR A 220 -11.17 -7.99 -1.57
CA THR A 220 -10.97 -7.41 -2.91
C THR A 220 -11.98 -6.29 -3.12
N LYS A 221 -11.49 -5.11 -3.48
CA LYS A 221 -12.34 -3.99 -3.88
C LYS A 221 -12.12 -3.65 -5.34
N ILE A 222 -13.23 -3.51 -6.06
CA ILE A 222 -13.26 -2.96 -7.42
C ILE A 222 -13.94 -1.60 -7.34
N ALA A 223 -13.35 -0.57 -7.93
CA ALA A 223 -14.13 0.61 -8.28
C ALA A 223 -14.18 0.84 -9.78
N GLN A 224 -15.34 1.32 -10.18
CA GLN A 224 -15.64 1.77 -11.51
C GLN A 224 -15.94 3.26 -11.46
N TRP A 225 -15.27 4.03 -12.31
CA TRP A 225 -15.52 5.46 -12.47
C TRP A 225 -16.31 5.70 -13.74
N ALA A 226 -17.40 6.46 -13.62
CA ALA A 226 -18.00 7.11 -14.77
C ALA A 226 -17.06 8.22 -15.27
N ALA A 227 -17.16 8.59 -16.55
CA ALA A 227 -16.31 9.58 -17.22
C ALA A 227 -16.19 10.96 -16.52
N VAL A 228 -17.06 11.23 -15.56
CA VAL A 228 -17.29 12.54 -14.96
C VAL A 228 -17.03 12.53 -13.45
N ALA A 229 -16.76 11.37 -12.84
CA ALA A 229 -16.48 11.31 -11.41
C ALA A 229 -15.00 11.63 -11.15
N SER A 230 -14.74 12.84 -10.66
CA SER A 230 -13.44 13.30 -10.16
C SER A 230 -13.15 12.72 -8.78
N ALA A 231 -13.15 11.39 -8.67
CA ALA A 231 -12.82 10.71 -7.43
C ALA A 231 -11.92 9.51 -7.67
N ASP A 232 -10.98 9.33 -6.76
CA ASP A 232 -10.12 8.14 -6.69
C ASP A 232 -10.17 7.59 -5.25
N PHE A 233 -9.92 6.30 -5.07
CA PHE A 233 -10.01 5.64 -3.77
C PHE A 233 -8.84 4.68 -3.54
N HIS A 234 -8.54 4.42 -2.27
CA HIS A 234 -7.57 3.39 -1.91
C HIS A 234 -7.94 2.66 -0.62
N LEU A 235 -7.77 1.33 -0.59
CA LEU A 235 -7.87 0.53 0.63
C LEU A 235 -6.76 0.93 1.60
N LEU A 236 -7.17 1.27 2.82
CA LEU A 236 -6.29 1.54 3.93
C LEU A 236 -6.05 0.24 4.72
N SER A 237 -7.13 -0.50 4.97
CA SER A 237 -7.11 -1.83 5.58
C SER A 237 -8.21 -2.70 4.94
N PRO A 238 -8.36 -3.98 5.32
CA PRO A 238 -9.48 -4.81 4.85
C PRO A 238 -10.85 -4.17 5.14
N ARG A 239 -10.94 -3.29 6.16
CA ARG A 239 -12.18 -2.68 6.61
C ARG A 239 -12.25 -1.18 6.42
N SER A 240 -11.24 -0.54 5.81
CA SER A 240 -11.26 0.91 5.66
C SER A 240 -10.66 1.35 4.34
N TYR A 241 -11.13 2.49 3.84
CA TYR A 241 -10.62 3.09 2.62
C TYR A 241 -10.63 4.60 2.70
N VAL A 242 -9.79 5.21 1.87
CA VAL A 242 -9.76 6.64 1.62
C VAL A 242 -10.38 6.93 0.25
N LEU A 243 -11.09 8.03 0.14
CA LEU A 243 -11.68 8.56 -1.08
C LEU A 243 -11.22 10.01 -1.25
N LEU A 244 -10.57 10.34 -2.35
CA LEU A 244 -10.22 11.71 -2.71
C LEU A 244 -11.30 12.22 -3.66
N ARG A 245 -11.98 13.31 -3.32
CA ARG A 245 -13.03 13.94 -4.12
C ARG A 245 -12.63 15.37 -4.52
N ALA A 246 -12.85 15.70 -5.79
CA ALA A 246 -12.93 17.09 -6.22
C ALA A 246 -14.33 17.68 -5.97
N PRO A 247 -14.50 19.01 -6.10
CA PRO A 247 -15.83 19.63 -6.08
C PRO A 247 -16.76 18.98 -7.11
N ASN A 248 -18.03 18.76 -6.74
CA ASN A 248 -19.00 18.00 -7.53
C ASN A 248 -19.52 18.77 -8.74
N SER A 249 -19.37 20.09 -8.75
CA SER A 249 -19.86 20.93 -9.83
C SER A 249 -18.93 22.08 -10.14
N ARG A 250 -19.07 22.63 -11.35
CA ARG A 250 -18.40 23.88 -11.73
C ARG A 250 -18.79 25.03 -10.81
N ALA A 251 -20.03 25.06 -10.30
CA ALA A 251 -20.48 26.08 -9.37
C ALA A 251 -19.77 25.97 -8.01
N GLU A 252 -19.58 24.76 -7.48
CA GLU A 252 -18.80 24.53 -6.25
C GLU A 252 -17.33 24.92 -6.45
N ALA A 253 -16.76 24.55 -7.60
CA ALA A 253 -15.43 24.97 -8.02
C ALA A 253 -15.27 26.50 -8.12
N ASP A 254 -16.22 27.18 -8.78
CA ASP A 254 -16.21 28.65 -8.95
C ASP A 254 -16.43 29.38 -7.61
N ALA A 255 -17.13 28.74 -6.67
CA ALA A 255 -17.27 29.19 -5.29
C ALA A 255 -16.00 28.95 -4.44
N GLY A 256 -14.97 28.31 -4.99
CA GLY A 256 -13.71 28.04 -4.31
C GLY A 256 -13.80 26.89 -3.30
N GLN A 257 -14.79 26.00 -3.41
CA GLN A 257 -14.86 24.83 -2.53
C GLN A 257 -13.58 23.99 -2.66
N PRO A 258 -12.95 23.61 -1.55
CA PRO A 258 -11.75 22.79 -1.59
C PRO A 258 -12.09 21.37 -2.04
N GLY A 259 -11.08 20.67 -2.57
CA GLY A 259 -11.17 19.20 -2.63
C GLY A 259 -11.17 18.61 -1.22
N GLN A 260 -11.51 17.33 -1.10
CA GLN A 260 -11.62 16.67 0.20
C GLN A 260 -11.15 15.22 0.16
N ILE A 261 -10.61 14.76 1.28
CA ILE A 261 -10.22 13.38 1.52
C ILE A 261 -11.18 12.82 2.56
N ASP A 262 -11.98 11.84 2.19
CA ASP A 262 -12.91 11.16 3.08
C ASP A 262 -12.38 9.80 3.47
N ILE A 263 -12.49 9.48 4.75
CA ILE A 263 -12.09 8.18 5.28
C ILE A 263 -13.37 7.43 5.64
N PHE A 264 -13.46 6.19 5.21
CA PHE A 264 -14.59 5.33 5.45
C PHE A 264 -14.13 4.02 6.09
N THR A 265 -15.03 3.41 6.85
CA THR A 265 -14.89 2.06 7.38
C THR A 265 -16.11 1.22 7.04
N PHE A 266 -15.94 -0.10 7.00
CA PHE A 266 -17.02 -1.06 6.84
C PHE A 266 -17.09 -1.96 8.06
N ARG A 267 -18.31 -2.34 8.42
CA ARG A 267 -18.53 -3.42 9.38
C ARG A 267 -18.54 -4.76 8.64
N ALA A 268 -18.07 -5.82 9.29
CA ALA A 268 -17.99 -7.14 8.68
C ALA A 268 -19.37 -7.65 8.25
N GLU A 269 -20.42 -7.19 8.92
CA GLU A 269 -21.81 -7.59 8.67
C GLU A 269 -22.44 -6.83 7.48
N ASN A 270 -21.89 -5.69 7.07
CA ASN A 270 -22.48 -4.87 6.00
C ASN A 270 -21.42 -4.08 5.21
N TYR A 271 -20.93 -4.66 4.13
CA TYR A 271 -20.02 -4.00 3.18
C TYR A 271 -20.72 -2.98 2.26
N ASN A 272 -22.04 -3.00 2.18
CA ASN A 272 -22.81 -2.12 1.29
C ASN A 272 -23.10 -0.74 1.90
N ASP A 273 -22.84 -0.57 3.20
CA ASP A 273 -23.12 0.67 3.92
C ASP A 273 -21.87 1.15 4.68
N PRO A 274 -20.88 1.72 3.95
CA PRO A 274 -19.69 2.26 4.58
C PRO A 274 -20.03 3.42 5.53
N THR A 275 -19.49 3.37 6.74
CA THR A 275 -19.57 4.48 7.69
C THR A 275 -18.45 5.47 7.38
N GLN A 276 -18.80 6.71 7.09
CA GLN A 276 -17.83 7.78 6.94
C GLN A 276 -17.29 8.22 8.31
N LEU A 277 -15.98 8.23 8.46
CA LEU A 277 -15.30 8.53 9.71
C LEU A 277 -14.91 9.99 9.85
N VAL A 278 -14.42 10.60 8.77
CA VAL A 278 -13.95 11.99 8.75
C VAL A 278 -13.89 12.51 7.32
N THR A 279 -14.07 13.82 7.16
CA THR A 279 -13.71 14.58 5.96
C THR A 279 -12.54 15.50 6.28
N LEU A 280 -11.45 15.36 5.54
CA LEU A 280 -10.27 16.21 5.63
C LEU A 280 -10.27 17.16 4.42
N LEU A 281 -10.42 18.46 4.67
CA LEU A 281 -10.44 19.46 3.59
C LEU A 281 -9.01 19.70 3.08
N LEU A 282 -8.85 19.74 1.76
CA LEU A 282 -7.63 20.21 1.10
C LEU A 282 -7.52 21.74 1.18
N PRO A 283 -6.37 22.34 0.82
CA PRO A 283 -6.25 23.80 0.77
C PRO A 283 -7.34 24.43 -0.08
N GLU A 284 -7.84 25.59 0.34
CA GLU A 284 -8.75 26.39 -0.47
C GLU A 284 -8.12 26.69 -1.83
N THR A 285 -8.93 26.58 -2.88
CA THR A 285 -8.47 26.85 -4.24
C THR A 285 -8.64 28.31 -4.57
N VAL A 286 -7.70 28.87 -5.33
CA VAL A 286 -7.92 30.18 -5.96
C VAL A 286 -9.10 30.04 -6.93
N ARG A 287 -10.00 31.04 -6.95
CA ARG A 287 -11.14 31.05 -7.87
C ARG A 287 -10.70 30.71 -9.29
N TYR A 288 -11.48 29.84 -9.96
CA TYR A 288 -11.22 29.34 -11.31
C TYR A 288 -10.03 28.36 -11.45
N MET A 289 -9.47 27.87 -10.35
CA MET A 289 -8.49 26.78 -10.35
C MET A 289 -9.01 25.55 -9.59
N PRO A 290 -10.06 24.86 -10.08
CA PRO A 290 -10.56 23.68 -9.39
C PRO A 290 -9.58 22.52 -9.45
N LEU A 291 -9.66 21.66 -8.44
CA LEU A 291 -9.12 20.30 -8.51
C LEU A 291 -9.87 19.56 -9.62
N THR A 292 -9.19 19.10 -10.66
CA THR A 292 -9.83 18.46 -11.82
C THR A 292 -9.70 16.95 -11.79
N ILE A 293 -8.49 16.47 -11.52
CA ILE A 293 -8.16 15.04 -11.59
C ILE A 293 -7.38 14.66 -10.33
N PRO A 294 -8.09 14.19 -9.30
CA PRO A 294 -7.46 13.56 -8.17
C PRO A 294 -6.99 12.15 -8.51
N THR A 295 -5.79 11.76 -8.05
CA THR A 295 -5.33 10.37 -8.06
C THR A 295 -4.70 10.02 -6.72
N ILE A 296 -4.90 8.79 -6.25
CA ILE A 296 -4.31 8.26 -5.03
C ILE A 296 -3.37 7.12 -5.38
N ASP A 297 -2.10 7.28 -4.99
CA ASP A 297 -1.10 6.23 -5.06
C ASP A 297 -0.73 5.79 -3.64
N LEU A 298 -0.84 4.49 -3.36
CA LEU A 298 -0.42 3.88 -2.10
C LEU A 298 0.23 2.54 -2.42
N GLY A 299 1.25 2.16 -1.66
CA GLY A 299 1.82 0.82 -1.77
C GLY A 299 0.75 -0.26 -1.47
N PRO A 300 0.85 -1.44 -2.11
CA PRO A 300 -0.07 -2.55 -1.89
C PRO A 300 -0.16 -2.88 -0.39
N PHE A 301 -1.36 -3.27 0.03
CA PHE A 301 -1.55 -3.87 1.33
C PHE A 301 -1.13 -5.33 1.25
N ILE A 302 -0.29 -5.78 2.18
CA ILE A 302 0.12 -7.17 2.26
C ILE A 302 -0.45 -7.74 3.56
N ALA A 303 -1.17 -8.86 3.51
CA ALA A 303 -1.81 -9.42 4.72
C ALA A 303 -0.79 -9.79 5.79
N ASP A 304 0.25 -10.51 5.41
CA ASP A 304 1.21 -11.11 6.31
C ASP A 304 2.66 -10.75 5.94
N PRO A 305 3.65 -11.05 6.79
CA PRO A 305 5.04 -10.99 6.38
C PRO A 305 5.33 -11.99 5.25
N ILE A 306 6.07 -11.57 4.24
CA ILE A 306 6.36 -12.42 3.08
C ILE A 306 7.15 -13.67 3.51
N PRO A 307 6.74 -14.87 3.08
CA PRO A 307 7.45 -16.08 3.42
C PRO A 307 8.93 -16.06 2.99
N GLY A 308 9.82 -16.46 3.91
CA GLY A 308 11.23 -16.68 3.61
C GLY A 308 12.09 -15.41 3.50
N ILE A 309 11.57 -14.24 3.93
CA ILE A 309 12.36 -13.02 4.09
C ILE A 309 12.51 -12.67 5.59
N PRO A 310 13.61 -12.03 6.02
CA PRO A 310 13.90 -11.69 7.42
C PRO A 310 13.13 -10.48 7.93
N PHE A 311 12.68 -9.58 7.04
CA PHE A 311 11.85 -8.42 7.37
C PHE A 311 11.05 -7.96 6.17
N SER A 312 9.90 -7.33 6.43
CA SER A 312 9.01 -6.78 5.40
C SER A 312 8.58 -5.36 5.78
N LYS A 313 8.01 -4.62 4.82
CA LYS A 313 7.49 -3.28 5.12
C LYS A 313 6.21 -3.38 5.94
N SER A 314 6.11 -2.57 6.99
CA SER A 314 4.92 -2.47 7.82
C SER A 314 3.79 -1.78 7.04
N ASN A 315 2.58 -2.33 7.11
CA ASN A 315 1.39 -1.65 6.57
C ASN A 315 1.12 -0.29 7.25
N GLU A 316 1.55 -0.12 8.50
CA GLU A 316 1.35 1.10 9.28
C GLU A 316 2.27 2.25 8.85
N HIS A 317 3.42 1.92 8.24
CA HIS A 317 4.45 2.86 7.82
C HIS A 317 4.38 3.14 6.31
N ARG A 318 3.22 2.90 5.69
CA ARG A 318 2.98 3.30 4.29
C ARG A 318 2.75 4.81 4.21
N ILE A 319 2.96 5.37 3.02
CA ILE A 319 2.59 6.75 2.69
C ILE A 319 1.52 6.70 1.61
N CYS A 320 0.46 7.45 1.83
CA CYS A 320 -0.51 7.75 0.79
C CYS A 320 -0.08 9.02 0.04
N VAL A 321 0.00 8.93 -1.27
CA VAL A 321 0.37 10.06 -2.14
C VAL A 321 -0.84 10.46 -2.96
N PHE A 322 -1.26 11.70 -2.81
CA PHE A 322 -2.33 12.29 -3.59
C PHE A 322 -1.71 13.15 -4.68
N LEU A 323 -2.02 12.84 -5.94
CA LEU A 323 -1.71 13.69 -7.07
C LEU A 323 -2.89 14.65 -7.27
N LEU A 324 -2.62 15.94 -7.05
CA LEU A 324 -3.61 17.00 -7.13
C LEU A 324 -3.35 17.83 -8.40
N GLU A 325 -4.22 17.69 -9.40
CA GLU A 325 -4.17 18.48 -10.64
C GLU A 325 -5.18 19.63 -10.57
N TYR A 326 -4.68 20.87 -10.64
CA TYR A 326 -5.48 22.08 -10.65
C TYR A 326 -5.46 22.72 -12.04
N ASN A 327 -6.64 22.90 -12.63
CA ASN A 327 -6.85 23.48 -13.96
C ASN A 327 -5.93 22.92 -15.07
N PHE A 328 -5.52 21.65 -14.95
CA PHE A 328 -4.60 20.98 -15.89
C PHE A 328 -3.21 21.60 -16.05
N GLN A 329 -2.86 22.57 -15.20
CA GLN A 329 -1.63 23.37 -15.33
C GLN A 329 -0.73 23.22 -14.11
N VAL A 330 -1.31 23.12 -12.92
CA VAL A 330 -0.57 23.07 -11.65
C VAL A 330 -0.75 21.70 -11.03
N PHE A 331 0.36 21.06 -10.67
CA PHE A 331 0.39 19.71 -10.14
C PHE A 331 1.05 19.73 -8.77
N PHE A 332 0.40 19.13 -7.79
CA PHE A 332 1.00 18.89 -6.48
C PHE A 332 1.00 17.40 -6.16
N ARG A 333 2.03 16.97 -5.45
CA ARG A 333 2.04 15.69 -4.74
C ARG A 333 1.90 15.97 -3.26
N LEU A 334 0.82 15.50 -2.68
CA LEU A 334 0.56 15.57 -1.25
C LEU A 334 0.84 14.20 -0.64
N PHE A 335 1.85 14.14 0.23
CA PHE A 335 2.28 12.93 0.92
C PHE A 335 1.71 12.93 2.33
N VAL A 336 0.95 11.91 2.68
CA VAL A 336 0.34 11.74 4.01
C VAL A 336 0.75 10.40 4.60
N PRO A 337 1.41 10.36 5.78
CA PRO A 337 1.69 9.12 6.49
C PRO A 337 0.40 8.35 6.79
N TYR A 338 0.39 7.05 6.51
CA TYR A 338 -0.76 6.18 6.77
C TYR A 338 -1.21 6.22 8.24
N ARG A 339 -0.25 6.28 9.17
CA ARG A 339 -0.52 6.42 10.61
C ARG A 339 -1.41 7.61 10.99
N TYR A 340 -1.48 8.63 10.14
CA TYR A 340 -2.40 9.75 10.36
C TYR A 340 -3.86 9.32 10.19
N PHE A 341 -4.17 8.59 9.11
CA PHE A 341 -5.52 8.04 8.87
C PHE A 341 -5.92 7.00 9.90
N HIS A 342 -4.96 6.21 10.38
CA HIS A 342 -5.19 5.19 11.41
C HIS A 342 -5.81 5.76 12.70
N ARG A 343 -5.53 7.03 13.03
CA ARG A 343 -6.12 7.68 14.21
C ARG A 343 -7.65 7.75 14.13
N TYR A 344 -8.20 7.98 12.95
CA TYR A 344 -9.64 8.04 12.74
C TYR A 344 -10.26 6.64 12.70
N ILE A 345 -9.56 5.67 12.10
CA ILE A 345 -9.99 4.28 12.06
C ILE A 345 -10.06 3.67 13.46
N ALA A 346 -9.11 4.01 14.34
CA ALA A 346 -9.08 3.49 15.71
C ALA A 346 -10.23 4.02 16.60
N ILE A 347 -10.79 5.20 16.28
CA ILE A 347 -11.87 5.81 17.07
C ILE A 347 -13.23 5.15 16.79
N SER A 348 -13.40 4.48 15.64
CA SER A 348 -14.70 3.94 15.22
C SER A 348 -15.09 2.60 15.88
N GLY A 349 -14.41 2.19 16.94
CA GLY A 349 -14.71 0.97 17.69
C GLY A 349 -15.88 1.17 18.63
N ASP A 350 -16.90 0.33 18.49
CA ASP A 350 -17.97 0.00 19.44
C ASP A 350 -19.23 0.87 19.53
N ASP A 351 -19.17 2.20 19.48
CA ASP A 351 -20.39 2.98 19.76
C ASP A 351 -21.14 3.32 18.47
N GLY A 352 -22.14 2.49 18.12
CA GLY A 352 -23.04 2.66 16.98
C GLY A 352 -23.94 3.91 17.01
N GLU A 353 -23.59 4.93 17.79
CA GLU A 353 -24.26 6.22 17.74
C GLU A 353 -23.86 6.99 16.48
N SER A 354 -24.87 7.63 15.88
CA SER A 354 -24.73 8.47 14.69
C SER A 354 -23.99 9.76 15.05
N LEU A 355 -22.69 9.66 15.27
CA LEU A 355 -21.81 10.81 15.47
C LEU A 355 -21.76 11.59 14.16
N ARG A 356 -21.94 12.91 14.26
CA ARG A 356 -21.74 13.81 13.12
C ARG A 356 -20.33 13.59 12.58
N VAL A 357 -20.22 13.34 11.27
CA VAL A 357 -18.92 13.16 10.60
C VAL A 357 -18.09 14.43 10.80
N PRO A 358 -16.94 14.38 11.50
CA PRO A 358 -16.10 15.54 11.68
C PRO A 358 -15.56 16.02 10.34
N ILE A 359 -15.59 17.33 10.13
CA ILE A 359 -14.97 18.01 9.00
C ILE A 359 -13.77 18.78 9.54
N VAL A 360 -12.56 18.40 9.13
CA VAL A 360 -11.31 18.99 9.62
C VAL A 360 -10.73 19.88 8.54
N LYS A 361 -10.53 21.16 8.87
CA LYS A 361 -9.99 22.16 7.92
C LYS A 361 -8.51 21.94 7.66
N TRP A 362 -8.05 22.33 6.48
CA TRP A 362 -6.64 22.17 6.07
C TRP A 362 -5.66 22.70 7.12
N GLU A 363 -5.93 23.87 7.72
CA GLU A 363 -5.05 24.53 8.69
C GLU A 363 -4.85 23.70 9.97
N GLU A 364 -5.80 22.83 10.30
CA GLU A 364 -5.81 22.00 11.49
C GLU A 364 -5.04 20.69 11.30
N TRP A 365 -5.00 20.14 10.08
CA TRP A 365 -4.38 18.84 9.82
C TRP A 365 -3.22 18.84 8.82
N GLY A 366 -3.34 19.60 7.74
CA GLY A 366 -2.49 19.54 6.57
C GLY A 366 -1.02 19.86 6.89
N PRO A 367 -0.71 21.09 7.36
CA PRO A 367 0.68 21.53 7.58
C PRO A 367 1.50 20.64 8.51
N GLN A 368 0.88 20.01 9.51
CA GLN A 368 1.57 19.22 10.53
C GLN A 368 1.65 17.72 10.18
N ASN A 369 0.72 17.21 9.35
CA ASN A 369 0.60 15.78 9.09
C ASN A 369 0.78 15.41 7.62
N SER A 370 1.21 16.34 6.78
CA SER A 370 1.46 16.09 5.37
C SER A 370 2.66 16.87 4.85
N ARG A 371 3.13 16.51 3.65
CA ARG A 371 4.01 17.38 2.86
C ARG A 371 3.46 17.54 1.46
N MET A 372 3.44 18.77 0.97
CA MET A 372 2.97 19.08 -0.38
C MET A 372 4.14 19.60 -1.21
N LEU A 373 4.37 18.99 -2.37
CA LEU A 373 5.43 19.36 -3.31
C LEU A 373 4.81 19.76 -4.64
N SER A 374 5.21 20.92 -5.16
CA SER A 374 4.88 21.32 -6.53
C SER A 374 5.68 20.47 -7.52
N VAL A 375 5.02 19.98 -8.57
CA VAL A 375 5.64 19.19 -9.63
C VAL A 375 5.59 19.99 -10.93
N SER A 376 6.75 20.17 -11.57
CA SER A 376 6.83 20.84 -12.87
C SER A 376 6.45 19.89 -14.00
N GLY A 377 5.39 20.24 -14.73
CA GLY A 377 4.93 19.50 -15.92
C GLY A 377 4.09 18.28 -15.60
N ARG A 378 3.49 17.70 -16.66
CA ARG A 378 2.81 16.41 -16.57
C ARG A 378 3.86 15.30 -16.47
N THR A 379 4.29 14.98 -15.26
CA THR A 379 4.94 13.68 -15.01
C THR A 379 3.97 12.57 -15.41
N GLU A 380 4.47 11.49 -16.00
CA GLU A 380 3.63 10.35 -16.39
C GLU A 380 2.78 9.88 -15.19
N ARG A 381 1.46 9.78 -15.37
CA ARG A 381 0.47 9.42 -14.33
C ARG A 381 0.56 7.96 -13.84
N LYS A 382 1.73 7.32 -13.93
CA LYS A 382 1.86 5.86 -13.77
C LYS A 382 2.72 5.47 -12.58
N ASP A 383 2.65 6.24 -11.51
CA ASP A 383 3.26 5.86 -10.24
C ASP A 383 2.26 5.05 -9.40
N ARG A 384 1.72 3.92 -9.90
CA ARG A 384 0.70 3.13 -9.16
C ARG A 384 1.19 2.65 -7.78
N GLN A 385 2.47 2.83 -7.44
CA GLN A 385 3.01 2.39 -6.16
C GLN A 385 4.11 3.30 -5.63
N VAL A 386 3.80 3.98 -4.54
CA VAL A 386 4.80 4.67 -3.72
C VAL A 386 5.06 3.84 -2.46
N HIS A 387 6.34 3.57 -2.21
CA HIS A 387 6.79 2.75 -1.09
C HIS A 387 7.72 3.52 -0.16
N GLY A 388 7.49 3.41 1.15
CA GLY A 388 8.42 3.82 2.21
C GLY A 388 8.35 5.28 2.64
N GLU A 389 8.69 5.55 3.91
CA GLU A 389 8.50 6.87 4.53
C GLU A 389 9.50 7.96 4.09
N ARG A 390 10.59 7.58 3.40
CA ARG A 390 11.71 8.49 3.10
C ARG A 390 11.38 9.58 2.07
N ALA A 391 10.22 9.53 1.43
CA ALA A 391 9.73 10.65 0.62
C ALA A 391 9.41 11.91 1.47
N LEU A 392 9.27 11.76 2.79
CA LEU A 392 8.92 12.83 3.73
C LEU A 392 10.10 13.42 4.51
N SER A 393 11.30 12.83 4.43
CA SER A 393 12.47 13.24 5.22
C SER A 393 13.23 14.39 4.61
#